data_AF-A0AAV4RZM9-F1
#
_entry.id   AF-A0AAV4RZM9-F1
#
_cell.length_a   1.000
_cell.length_b   1.000
_cell.length_c   1.000
_cell.angle_alpha   90.00
_cell.angle_beta   90.00
_cell.angle_gamma   90.00
#
_symmetry.space_group_name_H-M   'P 1'
#
loop_
_entity.id
_entity.type
_entity.pdbx_description
1 polymer ?
#
loop_
_entity_poly.entity_id
_entity_poly.type
_entity_poly.pdbx_seq_one_letter_code
_entity_poly.pdbx_strand_id
1 'polypeptide(L)'
;MKKTLWTTGCRTYNITQELMKDILDKTAKILSAFVHPNLPQKKILGVVRSLNKEIEKWIKDHSAFLHHEIDQQNNFCWRSEGTIDKQKTAKLILQNRNIDIECRFYLACFYCMEEEVQSIWNQMSEMEKMETEECARFRILQSWINWVKNGIM
;
A
#
# COMPACT_ATOMS: atom_id res chain seq x y z
N MET A 1 24.02 7.42 -1.32
CA MET A 1 23.13 8.05 -0.30
C MET A 1 22.83 7.03 0.77
N LYS A 2 22.98 7.37 2.05
CA LYS A 2 22.80 6.43 3.17
C LYS A 2 21.30 6.16 3.37
N LYS A 3 20.81 4.97 2.99
CA LYS A 3 19.47 4.46 3.35
C LYS A 3 19.42 4.32 4.89
N THR A 4 18.81 5.28 5.58
CA THR A 4 18.69 5.29 7.04
C THR A 4 17.75 4.19 7.53
N LEU A 5 18.21 3.49 8.56
CA LEU A 5 17.63 2.33 9.22
C LEU A 5 16.20 2.57 9.76
N TRP A 6 15.24 1.80 9.26
CA TRP A 6 14.12 1.08 9.93
C TRP A 6 13.28 1.76 11.03
N THR A 7 13.34 3.08 11.23
CA THR A 7 12.51 3.82 12.20
C THR A 7 11.33 4.55 11.57
N THR A 8 11.20 4.49 10.24
CA THR A 8 10.21 5.24 9.47
C THR A 8 8.80 4.63 9.56
N GLY A 9 8.67 3.30 9.65
CA GLY A 9 7.41 2.54 9.78
C GLY A 9 6.38 3.16 10.73
N CYS A 10 6.83 3.47 11.96
CA CYS A 10 5.99 4.05 13.01
C CYS A 10 5.62 5.52 12.73
N ARG A 11 6.53 6.28 12.10
CA ARG A 11 6.34 7.72 11.83
C ARG A 11 5.25 7.97 10.79
N THR A 12 5.22 7.18 9.73
CA THR A 12 4.29 7.39 8.61
C THR A 12 2.89 6.90 8.94
N TYR A 13 2.79 5.83 9.75
CA TYR A 13 1.51 5.42 10.36
C TYR A 13 0.89 6.55 11.19
N ASN A 14 1.68 7.28 11.99
CA ASN A 14 1.18 8.42 12.77
C ASN A 14 0.71 9.57 11.88
N ILE A 15 1.43 9.87 10.79
CA ILE A 15 1.03 10.91 9.82
C ILE A 15 -0.31 10.53 9.15
N THR A 16 -0.47 9.26 8.76
CA THR A 16 -1.73 8.77 8.17
C THR A 16 -2.91 8.93 9.13
N GLN A 17 -2.73 8.63 10.42
CA GLN A 17 -3.77 8.81 11.44
C GLN A 17 -4.17 10.27 11.62
N GLU A 18 -3.20 11.17 11.67
CA GLU A 18 -3.44 12.61 11.77
C GLU A 18 -4.19 13.14 10.55
N LEU A 19 -3.79 12.72 9.34
CA LEU A 19 -4.47 13.09 8.10
C LEU A 19 -5.91 12.56 8.05
N MET A 20 -6.14 11.31 8.46
CA MET A 20 -7.49 10.72 8.49
C MET A 20 -8.40 11.44 9.49
N LYS A 21 -7.85 11.87 10.63
CA LYS A 21 -8.57 12.69 11.59
C LYS A 21 -8.93 14.06 11.00
N ASP A 22 -7.99 14.73 10.35
CA ASP A 22 -8.22 16.01 9.68
C ASP A 22 -9.28 15.90 8.56
N ILE A 23 -9.28 14.83 7.78
CA ILE A 23 -10.33 14.55 6.78
C ILE A 23 -11.70 14.44 7.44
N LEU A 24 -11.81 13.71 8.56
CA LEU A 24 -13.07 13.58 9.29
C LEU A 24 -13.55 14.93 9.83
N ASP A 25 -12.65 15.73 10.41
CA ASP A 25 -12.97 17.04 10.97
C ASP A 25 -13.39 18.04 9.88
N LYS A 26 -12.69 18.06 8.73
CA LYS A 26 -13.08 18.85 7.55
C LYS A 26 -14.43 18.42 7.00
N THR A 27 -14.67 17.11 6.90
CA THR A 27 -15.97 16.57 6.46
C THR A 27 -17.08 17.04 7.39
N ALA A 28 -16.90 16.92 8.72
CA ALA A 28 -17.89 17.36 9.70
C ALA A 28 -18.20 18.86 9.57
N LYS A 29 -17.17 19.70 9.38
CA LYS A 29 -17.33 21.15 9.15
C LYS A 29 -18.15 21.44 7.89
N ILE A 30 -17.82 20.79 6.76
CA ILE A 30 -18.55 20.96 5.49
C ILE A 30 -20.02 20.54 5.66
N LEU A 31 -20.27 19.39 6.30
CA LEU A 31 -21.62 18.91 6.55
C LEU A 31 -22.43 19.88 7.42
N SER A 32 -21.80 20.49 8.43
CA SER A 32 -22.47 21.46 9.31
C SER A 32 -22.76 22.80 8.62
N ALA A 33 -21.94 23.21 7.64
CA ALA A 33 -22.01 24.53 7.03
C ALA A 33 -22.83 24.57 5.73
N PHE A 34 -22.88 23.47 4.96
CA PHE A 34 -23.38 23.49 3.58
C PHE A 34 -24.46 22.46 3.26
N VAL A 35 -24.73 21.52 4.17
CA VAL A 35 -25.66 20.42 3.90
C VAL A 35 -27.00 20.66 4.57
N HIS A 36 -28.07 20.50 3.79
CA HIS A 36 -29.45 20.65 4.26
C HIS A 36 -29.68 19.81 5.53
N PRO A 37 -30.36 20.33 6.57
CA PRO A 37 -30.56 19.63 7.86
C PRO A 37 -31.27 18.27 7.76
N ASN A 38 -31.82 17.92 6.58
CA ASN A 38 -32.49 16.65 6.33
C ASN A 38 -31.52 15.55 5.86
N LEU A 39 -30.26 15.90 5.57
CA LEU A 39 -29.28 14.93 5.16
C LEU A 39 -28.72 14.21 6.39
N PRO A 40 -28.63 12.88 6.38
CA PRO A 40 -28.21 12.13 7.56
C PRO A 40 -26.68 12.24 7.74
N GLN A 41 -26.22 13.36 8.29
CA GLN A 41 -24.80 13.68 8.51
C GLN A 41 -24.06 12.54 9.24
N LYS A 42 -24.72 11.91 10.23
CA LYS A 42 -24.19 10.75 10.95
C LYS A 42 -23.90 9.56 10.03
N LYS A 43 -24.74 9.33 9.00
CA LYS A 43 -24.51 8.26 8.02
C LYS A 43 -23.31 8.60 7.12
N ILE A 44 -23.19 9.85 6.66
CA ILE A 44 -22.02 10.27 5.85
C ILE A 44 -20.73 10.12 6.64
N LEU A 45 -20.68 10.65 7.86
CA LEU A 45 -19.52 10.50 8.73
C LEU A 45 -19.20 9.03 9.02
N GLY A 46 -20.23 8.18 9.11
CA GLY A 46 -20.08 6.73 9.20
C GLY A 46 -19.37 6.14 7.98
N VAL A 47 -19.80 6.51 6.76
CA VAL A 47 -19.18 6.05 5.51
C VAL A 47 -17.73 6.53 5.41
N VAL A 48 -17.45 7.82 5.64
CA VAL A 48 -16.08 8.35 5.58
C VAL A 48 -15.17 7.67 6.59
N ARG A 49 -15.67 7.40 7.80
CA ARG A 49 -14.90 6.64 8.81
C ARG A 49 -14.59 5.22 8.34
N SER A 50 -15.54 4.54 7.70
CA SER A 50 -15.31 3.19 7.15
C SER A 50 -14.26 3.20 6.03
N LEU A 51 -14.32 4.17 5.12
CA LEU A 51 -13.30 4.33 4.07
C LEU A 51 -11.91 4.58 4.66
N ASN A 52 -11.82 5.46 5.67
CA ASN A 52 -10.54 5.74 6.34
C ASN A 52 -9.96 4.48 6.98
N LYS A 53 -10.79 3.66 7.65
CA LYS A 53 -10.33 2.39 8.23
C LYS A 53 -9.81 1.41 7.19
N GLU A 54 -10.43 1.38 6.01
CA GLU A 54 -9.99 0.50 4.93
C GLU A 54 -8.64 0.95 4.36
N ILE A 55 -8.45 2.26 4.16
CA ILE A 55 -7.16 2.84 3.75
C ILE A 55 -6.09 2.60 4.82
N GLU A 56 -6.43 2.77 6.10
CA GLU A 56 -5.51 2.52 7.21
C GLU A 56 -5.06 1.05 7.22
N LYS A 57 -6.01 0.14 7.07
CA LYS A 57 -5.75 -1.29 6.97
C LYS A 57 -4.83 -1.58 5.79
N TRP A 58 -5.09 -1.01 4.62
CA TRP A 58 -4.21 -1.14 3.46
C TRP A 58 -2.79 -0.67 3.79
N ILE A 59 -2.62 0.55 4.30
CA ILE A 59 -1.30 1.11 4.60
C ILE A 59 -0.58 0.21 5.61
N LYS A 60 -1.26 -0.23 6.66
CA LYS A 60 -0.68 -1.11 7.68
C LYS A 60 -0.20 -2.44 7.08
N ASP A 61 -1.06 -3.10 6.30
CA ASP A 61 -0.78 -4.40 5.67
C ASP A 61 0.44 -4.32 4.72
N HIS A 62 0.72 -3.15 4.11
CA HIS A 62 1.79 -2.98 3.11
C HIS A 62 2.95 -2.08 3.56
N SER A 63 2.91 -1.55 4.78
CA SER A 63 3.88 -0.60 5.32
C SER A 63 5.32 -1.14 5.37
N ALA A 64 5.50 -2.46 5.35
CA ALA A 64 6.82 -3.07 5.37
C ALA A 64 7.58 -2.91 4.05
N PHE A 65 6.89 -2.68 2.93
CA PHE A 65 7.50 -2.63 1.61
C PHE A 65 6.99 -1.48 0.73
N LEU A 66 5.88 -0.81 1.05
CA LEU A 66 5.41 0.38 0.31
C LEU A 66 5.50 1.68 1.11
N HIS A 67 6.33 1.69 2.16
CA HIS A 67 6.37 2.75 3.15
C HIS A 67 6.61 4.16 2.59
N HIS A 68 7.48 4.26 1.59
CA HIS A 68 7.90 5.52 0.98
C HIS A 68 7.04 5.91 -0.24
N GLU A 69 6.12 5.03 -0.63
CA GLU A 69 5.38 5.10 -1.89
C GLU A 69 3.89 5.39 -1.65
N ILE A 70 3.51 5.80 -0.42
CA ILE A 70 2.11 5.98 -0.01
C ILE A 70 1.43 7.07 -0.85
N ASP A 71 2.12 8.16 -1.14
CA ASP A 71 1.58 9.24 -2.00
C ASP A 71 1.33 8.76 -3.45
N GLN A 72 2.02 7.71 -3.87
CA GLN A 72 1.87 7.09 -5.19
C GLN A 72 0.79 5.99 -5.23
N GLN A 73 0.17 5.67 -4.09
CA GLN A 73 -0.88 4.63 -3.94
C GLN A 73 -2.31 5.18 -4.05
N ASN A 74 -2.49 6.46 -4.38
CA ASN A 74 -3.80 7.13 -4.34
C ASN A 74 -4.85 6.59 -5.34
N ASN A 75 -4.52 5.57 -6.14
CA ASN A 75 -5.43 4.93 -7.09
C ASN A 75 -5.99 3.61 -6.53
N PHE A 76 -6.70 3.68 -5.41
CA PHE A 76 -7.42 2.52 -4.87
C PHE A 76 -8.54 2.08 -5.80
N CYS A 77 -8.56 0.79 -6.15
CA CYS A 77 -9.73 0.19 -6.78
C CYS A 77 -10.77 -0.09 -5.71
N TRP A 78 -11.88 0.64 -5.70
CA TRP A 78 -12.96 0.42 -4.72
C TRP A 78 -13.96 -0.62 -5.22
N ARG A 79 -14.43 -1.48 -4.31
CA ARG A 79 -15.59 -2.34 -4.53
C ARG A 79 -16.89 -1.60 -4.18
N SER A 80 -18.00 -2.08 -4.71
CA SER A 80 -19.34 -1.49 -4.48
C SER A 80 -19.73 -1.41 -3.00
N GLU A 81 -19.23 -2.32 -2.18
CA GLU A 81 -19.46 -2.40 -0.75
C GLU A 81 -18.54 -1.49 0.07
N GLY A 82 -17.67 -0.71 -0.57
CA GLY A 82 -16.80 0.28 0.08
C GLY A 82 -15.52 -0.29 0.68
N THR A 83 -15.07 -1.45 0.20
CA THR A 83 -13.76 -2.04 0.53
C THR A 83 -12.78 -1.88 -0.63
N ILE A 84 -11.48 -1.97 -0.35
CA ILE A 84 -10.46 -1.90 -1.41
C ILE A 84 -10.38 -3.27 -2.09
N ASP A 85 -10.50 -3.28 -3.42
CA ASP A 85 -10.15 -4.41 -4.25
C ASP A 85 -8.63 -4.58 -4.25
N LYS A 86 -8.16 -5.36 -3.28
CA LYS A 86 -6.74 -5.51 -2.99
C LYS A 86 -5.93 -6.02 -4.19
N GLN A 87 -6.45 -7.03 -4.90
CA GLN A 87 -5.77 -7.58 -6.07
C GLN A 87 -5.70 -6.58 -7.22
N LYS A 88 -6.81 -5.89 -7.55
CA LYS A 88 -6.80 -4.89 -8.63
C LYS A 88 -5.90 -3.70 -8.29
N THR A 89 -5.96 -3.23 -7.04
CA THR A 89 -5.09 -2.16 -6.55
C THR A 89 -3.63 -2.56 -6.65
N ALA A 90 -3.28 -3.78 -6.21
CA ALA A 90 -1.93 -4.28 -6.33
C ALA A 90 -1.46 -4.32 -7.80
N LYS A 91 -2.29 -4.81 -8.73
CA LYS A 91 -1.95 -4.81 -10.16
C LYS A 91 -1.71 -3.41 -10.72
N LEU A 92 -2.53 -2.42 -10.36
CA LEU A 92 -2.29 -1.03 -10.76
C LEU A 92 -0.96 -0.49 -10.22
N ILE A 93 -0.62 -0.83 -8.97
CA ILE A 93 0.64 -0.44 -8.35
C ILE A 93 1.83 -1.09 -9.08
N LEU A 94 1.75 -2.36 -9.44
CA LEU A 94 2.81 -3.06 -10.20
C LEU A 94 3.08 -2.42 -11.57
N GLN A 95 2.06 -1.81 -12.19
CA GLN A 95 2.17 -1.11 -13.47
C GLN A 95 2.77 0.30 -13.34
N ASN A 96 2.79 0.88 -12.14
CA ASN A 96 3.31 2.22 -11.90
C ASN A 96 4.85 2.21 -11.82
N ARG A 97 5.51 2.69 -12.86
CA ARG A 97 6.99 2.74 -12.94
C ARG A 97 7.64 3.79 -12.03
N ASN A 98 6.85 4.68 -11.43
CA ASN A 98 7.36 5.64 -10.45
C ASN A 98 7.60 5.00 -9.07
N ILE A 99 7.07 3.79 -8.87
CA ILE A 99 7.27 2.99 -7.66
C ILE A 99 8.52 2.14 -7.86
N ASP A 100 9.38 2.15 -6.84
CA ASP A 100 10.62 1.41 -6.83
C ASP A 100 10.44 -0.06 -7.19
N ILE A 101 11.38 -0.62 -7.96
CA ILE A 101 11.25 -1.95 -8.52
C ILE A 101 11.25 -3.03 -7.43
N GLU A 102 12.02 -2.83 -6.35
CA GLU A 102 12.03 -3.70 -5.17
C GLU A 102 10.64 -3.72 -4.50
N CYS A 103 10.03 -2.54 -4.34
CA CYS A 103 8.70 -2.38 -3.75
C CYS A 103 7.63 -3.12 -4.59
N ARG A 104 7.72 -3.02 -5.92
CA ARG A 104 6.85 -3.76 -6.84
C ARG A 104 7.10 -5.27 -6.75
N PHE A 105 8.34 -5.71 -6.67
CA PHE A 105 8.69 -7.12 -6.50
C PHE A 105 8.07 -7.70 -5.21
N TYR A 106 8.23 -7.00 -4.07
CA TYR A 106 7.66 -7.43 -2.79
C TYR A 106 6.13 -7.50 -2.83
N LEU A 107 5.48 -6.54 -3.47
CA LEU A 107 4.04 -6.53 -3.63
C LEU A 107 3.55 -7.71 -4.48
N ALA A 108 4.24 -8.02 -5.59
CA ALA A 108 3.91 -9.17 -6.43
C ALA A 108 4.05 -10.49 -5.66
N CYS A 109 5.12 -10.63 -4.86
CA CYS A 109 5.33 -11.77 -3.96
C CYS A 109 4.21 -11.89 -2.91
N PHE A 110 3.83 -10.77 -2.28
CA PHE A 110 2.81 -10.74 -1.23
C PHE A 110 1.44 -11.18 -1.74
N TYR A 111 1.10 -10.86 -2.99
CA TYR A 111 -0.15 -11.26 -3.64
C TYR A 111 -0.05 -12.54 -4.48
N CYS A 112 1.08 -13.26 -4.44
CA CYS A 112 1.32 -14.48 -5.21
C CYS A 112 1.09 -14.31 -6.72
N MET A 113 1.57 -13.21 -7.29
CA MET A 113 1.44 -12.89 -8.71
C MET A 113 2.65 -13.44 -9.50
N GLU A 114 2.68 -14.75 -9.72
CA GLU A 114 3.85 -15.50 -10.24
C GLU A 114 4.47 -14.89 -11.51
N GLU A 115 3.64 -14.57 -12.51
CA GLU A 115 4.10 -13.99 -13.78
C GLU A 115 4.76 -12.64 -13.57
N GLU A 116 4.15 -11.78 -12.75
CA GLU A 116 4.68 -10.48 -12.38
C GLU A 116 5.95 -10.60 -11.54
N VAL A 117 6.03 -11.55 -10.60
CA VAL A 117 7.24 -11.82 -9.80
C VAL A 117 8.42 -12.15 -10.73
N GLN A 118 8.22 -13.08 -11.66
CA GLN A 118 9.28 -13.48 -12.59
C GLN A 118 9.65 -12.34 -13.54
N SER A 119 8.66 -11.63 -14.06
CA SER A 119 8.87 -10.50 -14.97
C SER A 119 9.64 -9.36 -14.31
N ILE A 120 9.29 -9.01 -13.07
CA ILE A 120 9.97 -7.95 -12.31
C ILE A 120 11.40 -8.39 -11.96
N TRP A 121 11.60 -9.61 -11.48
CA TRP A 121 12.94 -10.13 -11.16
C TRP A 121 13.90 -10.06 -12.35
N ASN A 122 13.42 -10.38 -13.55
CA ASN A 122 14.21 -10.32 -14.77
C ASN A 122 14.55 -8.89 -15.21
N GLN A 123 13.77 -7.89 -14.80
CA GLN A 123 14.01 -6.48 -15.08
C GLN A 123 14.99 -5.83 -14.09
N MET A 124 15.16 -6.41 -12.90
CA MET A 124 16.06 -5.90 -11.88
C MET A 124 17.52 -6.08 -12.28
N SER A 125 18.32 -5.05 -12.00
CA SER A 125 19.78 -5.13 -12.02
C SER A 125 20.30 -6.04 -10.91
N GLU A 126 21.54 -6.50 -11.04
CA GLU A 126 22.18 -7.32 -10.02
C GLU A 126 22.28 -6.61 -8.66
N MET A 127 22.45 -5.29 -8.66
CA MET A 127 22.46 -4.49 -7.43
C MET A 127 21.08 -4.49 -6.76
N GLU A 128 20.00 -4.26 -7.51
CA GLU A 128 18.63 -4.29 -6.97
C GLU A 128 18.25 -5.69 -6.46
N LYS A 129 18.71 -6.76 -7.12
CA LYS A 129 18.53 -8.14 -6.64
C LYS A 129 19.28 -8.37 -5.33
N MET A 130 20.54 -7.95 -5.23
CA MET A 130 21.32 -8.04 -3.99
C MET A 130 20.65 -7.28 -2.84
N GLU A 131 20.22 -6.04 -3.07
CA GLU A 131 19.51 -5.24 -2.06
C GLU A 131 18.19 -5.90 -1.63
N THR A 132 17.48 -6.51 -2.58
CA THR A 132 16.25 -7.26 -2.32
C THR A 132 16.49 -8.51 -1.48
N GLU A 133 17.57 -9.24 -1.75
CA GLU A 133 17.99 -10.41 -0.97
C GLU A 133 18.37 -10.05 0.47
N GLU A 134 19.12 -8.96 0.66
CA GLU A 134 19.50 -8.47 1.99
C GLU A 134 18.29 -7.99 2.81
N CYS A 135 17.29 -7.43 2.15
CA CYS A 135 16.08 -6.90 2.77
C CYS A 135 14.96 -7.94 2.92
N ALA A 136 15.09 -9.15 2.36
CA ALA A 136 14.12 -10.24 2.44
C ALA A 136 14.04 -10.86 3.84
N ARG A 137 13.52 -10.08 4.80
CA ARG A 137 13.31 -10.48 6.19
C ARG A 137 12.08 -11.36 6.40
N PHE A 138 11.17 -11.40 5.41
CA PHE A 138 9.96 -12.20 5.47
C PHE A 138 10.19 -13.57 4.81
N ARG A 139 9.88 -14.67 5.52
CA ARG A 139 10.01 -16.04 4.99
C ARG A 139 9.33 -16.22 3.63
N ILE A 140 8.19 -15.57 3.42
CA ILE A 140 7.46 -15.61 2.15
C ILE A 140 8.33 -15.05 1.00
N LEU A 141 9.04 -13.93 1.22
CA LEU A 141 9.93 -13.36 0.20
C LEU A 141 11.10 -14.29 -0.10
N GLN A 142 11.64 -14.98 0.90
CA GLN A 142 12.73 -15.94 0.70
C GLN A 142 12.33 -17.12 -0.19
N SER A 143 11.11 -17.65 -0.02
CA SER A 143 10.57 -18.68 -0.91
C SER A 143 10.48 -18.20 -2.35
N TRP A 144 9.95 -17.00 -2.58
CA TRP A 144 9.86 -16.42 -3.92
C TRP A 144 11.23 -16.19 -4.56
N ILE A 145 12.20 -15.67 -3.79
CA ILE A 145 13.57 -15.46 -4.25
C ILE A 145 14.24 -16.79 -4.63
N ASN A 146 14.09 -17.81 -3.80
CA ASN A 146 14.62 -19.14 -4.10
C ASN A 146 14.00 -19.73 -5.38
N TRP A 147 12.70 -19.51 -5.57
CA TRP A 147 11.98 -19.95 -6.76
C TRP A 147 12.47 -19.23 -8.02
N VAL A 148 12.56 -17.90 -8.04
CA VAL A 148 13.04 -17.18 -9.25
C VAL A 148 14.52 -17.45 -9.56
N LYS A 149 15.34 -17.81 -8.56
CA LYS A 149 16.77 -18.14 -8.77
C LYS A 149 16.98 -19.57 -9.24
N ASN A 150 16.29 -20.53 -8.62
CA ASN A 150 16.62 -21.95 -8.75
C ASN A 150 15.48 -22.79 -9.36
N GLY A 151 14.30 -22.22 -9.56
CA GLY A 151 13.10 -22.94 -9.99
C GLY A 151 12.46 -23.82 -8.91
N ILE A 152 12.77 -23.60 -7.63
CA ILE A 152 12.32 -24.42 -6.50
C ILE A 152 11.38 -23.59 -5.60
N MET A 153 10.12 -24.02 -5.48
CA MET A 153 9.17 -23.49 -4.47
C MET A 153 9.33 -24.19 -3.13
#